data_AF-A0A7C2EVE2-F1
#
_entry.id   AF-A0A7C2EVE2-F1
#
_cell.length_a   1.000
_cell.length_b   1.000
_cell.length_c   1.000
_cell.angle_alpha   90.00
_cell.angle_beta   90.00
_cell.angle_gamma   90.00
#
_symmetry.space_group_name_H-M   'P 1'
#
loop_
_entity.id
_entity.type
_entity.pdbx_description
1 polymer ?
#
loop_
_entity_poly.entity_id
_entity_poly.type
_entity_poly.pdbx_seq_one_letter_code
_entity_poly.pdbx_strand_id
1 'polypeptide(L)' 'MRSGEELPEVVRHVLEFKAARRKALANLPPEEKLRLIVEMQKWARAAHIATGRPPTPVWNLAMLMRRAQESS' A
#
# COMPACT_ATOMS: atom_id res chain seq x y z
N MET A 1 13.92 0.24 30.48
CA MET A 1 12.60 -0.02 29.87
C MET A 1 11.90 -1.05 30.73
N ARG A 2 10.71 -0.75 31.27
CA ARG A 2 9.97 -1.73 32.09
C ARG A 2 9.37 -2.77 31.16
N SER A 3 9.95 -3.95 31.17
CA SER A 3 9.39 -5.17 30.58
C SER A 3 8.14 -5.53 31.39
N GLY A 4 6.94 -5.34 30.83
CA GLY A 4 5.69 -5.82 31.47
C GLY A 4 4.45 -4.96 31.29
N GLU A 5 4.49 -3.81 30.62
CA GLU A 5 3.28 -3.03 30.36
C GLU A 5 2.54 -3.61 29.15
N GLU A 6 1.45 -4.34 29.39
CA GLU A 6 0.58 -4.85 28.33
C GLU A 6 0.04 -3.69 27.51
N LEU A 7 0.16 -3.79 26.18
CA LEU A 7 -0.39 -2.78 25.29
C LEU A 7 -1.91 -2.68 25.49
N PRO A 8 -2.48 -1.46 25.48
CA PRO A 8 -3.93 -1.30 25.49
C PRO A 8 -4.57 -2.14 24.37
N GLU A 9 -5.71 -2.76 24.66
CA GLU A 9 -6.36 -3.72 23.75
C GLU A 9 -6.58 -3.16 22.34
N VAL A 10 -6.94 -1.87 22.25
CA VAL A 10 -7.10 -1.16 20.97
C VAL A 10 -5.79 -1.10 20.18
N VAL A 11 -4.66 -0.88 20.86
CA VAL A 11 -3.34 -0.84 20.22
C VAL A 11 -2.97 -2.24 19.73
N ARG A 12 -3.19 -3.28 20.55
CA ARG A 12 -2.96 -4.68 20.15
C ARG A 12 -3.76 -5.04 18.89
N HIS A 13 -5.06 -4.76 18.87
CA HIS A 13 -5.93 -5.01 17.71
C HIS A 13 -5.44 -4.30 16.45
N VAL A 14 -5.03 -3.02 16.56
CA VAL A 14 -4.49 -2.28 15.41
C VAL A 14 -3.20 -2.92 14.89
N LEU A 15 -2.32 -3.40 15.77
CA LEU A 15 -1.08 -4.06 15.38
C LEU A 15 -1.35 -5.41 14.70
N GLU A 16 -2.25 -6.21 15.25
CA GLU A 16 -2.68 -7.50 14.68
C GLU A 16 -3.30 -7.30 13.30
N PHE A 17 -4.23 -6.34 13.16
CA PHE A 17 -4.83 -6.01 11.87
C PHE A 17 -3.77 -5.56 10.85
N LYS A 18 -2.84 -4.69 11.24
CA LYS A 18 -1.74 -4.25 10.37
C LYS A 18 -0.83 -5.41 9.97
N ALA A 19 -0.53 -6.32 10.89
CA ALA A 19 0.29 -7.50 10.62
C ALA A 19 -0.41 -8.46 9.65
N ALA A 20 -1.68 -8.78 9.91
CA ALA A 20 -2.49 -9.62 9.02
C ALA A 20 -2.59 -9.02 7.62
N ARG A 21 -2.85 -7.71 7.52
CA ARG A 21 -2.93 -7.01 6.24
C ARG A 21 -1.60 -7.02 5.48
N ARG A 22 -0.46 -6.80 6.17
CA ARG A 22 0.87 -6.92 5.53
C ARG A 22 1.12 -8.32 4.99
N LYS A 23 0.78 -9.36 5.76
CA LYS A 23 0.93 -10.75 5.33
C LYS A 23 0.07 -11.05 4.09
N ALA A 24 -1.18 -10.60 4.09
CA ALA A 24 -2.06 -10.76 2.94
C ALA A 24 -1.50 -10.06 1.68
N LEU A 25 -1.04 -8.80 1.81
CA LEU A 25 -0.43 -8.05 0.72
C LEU A 25 0.87 -8.69 0.21
N ALA A 26 1.69 -9.25 1.09
CA ALA A 26 2.94 -9.91 0.72
C ALA A 26 2.70 -11.13 -0.16
N ASN A 27 1.59 -11.84 0.03
CA ASN A 27 1.23 -13.05 -0.71
C ASN A 27 0.52 -12.77 -2.05
N LEU A 28 0.23 -11.51 -2.37
CA LEU A 28 -0.37 -11.17 -3.66
C LEU A 28 0.63 -11.40 -4.82
N PRO A 29 0.13 -11.79 -6.01
CA PRO A 29 0.97 -11.84 -7.20
C PRO A 29 1.48 -10.44 -7.56
N PRO A 30 2.64 -10.32 -8.24
CA PRO A 30 3.22 -9.03 -8.61
C PRO A 30 2.25 -8.09 -9.33
N GLU A 31 1.40 -8.62 -10.21
CA GLU A 31 0.43 -7.85 -11.00
C GLU A 31 -0.60 -7.17 -10.11
N GLU A 32 -1.10 -7.88 -9.10
CA GLU A 32 -2.08 -7.35 -8.16
C GLU A 32 -1.47 -6.30 -7.23
N LYS A 33 -0.21 -6.51 -6.82
CA LYS A 33 0.54 -5.50 -6.07
C LYS A 33 0.70 -4.20 -6.87
N LEU A 34 1.01 -4.32 -8.16
CA LEU A 34 1.13 -3.15 -9.06
C LEU A 34 -0.20 -2.42 -9.23
N ARG A 35 -1.33 -3.15 -9.38
CA ARG A 35 -2.67 -2.54 -9.40
C ARG A 35 -2.95 -1.72 -8.15
N LEU A 36 -2.71 -2.29 -6.97
CA LEU A 36 -2.92 -1.61 -5.70
C LEU A 36 -2.07 -0.35 -5.55
N ILE A 37 -0.78 -0.41 -5.92
CA ILE A 37 0.12 0.74 -5.86
C ILE A 37 -0.36 1.87 -6.78
N VAL A 38 -0.74 1.55 -8.02
CA VAL A 38 -1.22 2.56 -8.98
C VAL A 38 -2.52 3.20 -8.49
N GLU A 39 -3.45 2.43 -7.93
CA GLU A 39 -4.67 3.01 -7.33
C GLU A 39 -4.32 3.95 -6.17
N MET A 40 -3.42 3.56 -5.26
CA MET A 40 -2.97 4.45 -4.19
C MET A 40 -2.33 5.75 -4.72
N GLN A 41 -1.55 5.67 -5.80
CA GLN A 41 -0.97 6.86 -6.43
C GLN A 41 -2.05 7.78 -7.02
N LYS A 42 -3.13 7.22 -7.61
CA LYS A 42 -4.27 8.02 -8.10
C LYS A 42 -4.96 8.77 -6.95
N TRP A 43 -5.18 8.10 -5.81
CA TRP A 43 -5.74 8.73 -4.62
C TRP A 43 -4.84 9.84 -4.08
N ALA A 44 -3.53 9.61 -3.98
CA ALA A 44 -2.57 10.63 -3.54
C ALA A 44 -2.57 11.85 -4.48
N ARG A 45 -2.60 11.61 -5.80
CA ARG A 45 -2.71 12.67 -6.81
C ARG A 45 -4.00 13.48 -6.65
N ALA A 46 -5.13 12.81 -6.45
CA ALA A 46 -6.42 13.46 -6.23
C ALA A 46 -6.40 14.35 -4.97
N ALA A 47 -5.85 13.84 -3.86
CA ALA A 47 -5.71 14.60 -2.62
C ALA A 47 -4.79 15.82 -2.79
N HIS A 48 -3.70 15.69 -3.56
CA HIS A 48 -2.82 16.81 -3.85
C HIS A 48 -3.53 17.91 -4.65
N ILE A 49 -4.25 17.54 -5.71
CA ILE A 49 -5.04 18.49 -6.50
C ILE A 49 -6.07 19.20 -5.61
N ALA A 50 -6.79 18.45 -4.78
CA ALA A 50 -7.80 19.02 -3.89
C ALA A 50 -7.21 19.96 -2.81
N THR A 51 -5.97 19.75 -2.40
CA THR A 51 -5.28 20.56 -1.38
C THR A 51 -4.41 21.67 -1.98
N GLY A 52 -4.46 21.89 -3.29
CA GLY A 52 -3.65 22.91 -3.99
C GLY A 52 -2.16 22.58 -4.07
N ARG A 53 -1.77 21.33 -3.77
CA ARG A 53 -0.40 20.84 -3.92
C ARG A 53 -0.15 20.36 -5.35
N PRO A 54 1.09 20.42 -5.85
CA PRO A 54 1.42 19.84 -7.14
C PRO A 54 1.03 18.35 -7.22
N PRO A 55 0.38 17.91 -8.31
CA PRO A 55 -0.06 16.53 -8.45
C PRO A 55 1.14 15.58 -8.51
N THR A 56 1.06 14.47 -7.78
CA THR A 56 2.08 13.41 -7.86
C THR A 56 1.97 12.62 -9.17
N PRO A 57 3.09 12.17 -9.75
CA PRO A 57 3.06 11.27 -10.89
C PRO A 57 2.40 9.93 -10.52
N VAL A 58 1.68 9.36 -11.48
CA VAL A 58 1.04 8.04 -11.38
C VAL A 58 1.67 7.15 -12.43
N TRP A 59 2.03 5.91 -12.06
CA TRP A 59 2.65 5.00 -13.02
C TRP A 59 1.67 4.51 -14.08
N ASN A 60 2.19 4.24 -15.28
CA ASN A 60 1.43 3.62 -16.35
C ASN A 60 1.29 2.11 -16.08
N LEU A 61 0.13 1.71 -15.57
CA LEU A 61 -0.15 0.31 -15.24
C LEU A 61 -0.01 -0.62 -16.45
N ALA A 62 -0.51 -0.24 -17.63
CA ALA A 62 -0.42 -1.08 -18.83
C ALA A 62 1.03 -1.38 -19.22
N MET A 63 1.88 -0.35 -19.16
CA MET A 63 3.32 -0.52 -19.39
C MET A 63 3.97 -1.45 -18.34
N LEU A 64 3.58 -1.32 -17.07
CA LEU A 64 4.12 -2.14 -15.98
C LEU A 64 3.68 -3.61 -16.10
N MET A 65 2.42 -3.86 -16.45
CA MET A 65 1.90 -5.22 -16.70
C MET A 65 2.66 -5.90 -17.83
N ARG A 66 2.91 -5.18 -18.93
CA ARG A 66 3.67 -5.72 -20.06
C ARG A 66 5.09 -6.15 -19.65
N ARG A 67 5.79 -5.31 -18.89
CA ARG A 67 7.15 -5.63 -18.39
C ARG A 67 7.17 -6.81 -17.42
N ALA A 68 6.15 -6.96 -16.58
CA ALA A 68 6.04 -8.10 -15.66
C ALA A 68 5.87 -9.43 -16.42
N GLN A 69 5.10 -9.42 -17.51
CA GLN A 69 4.91 -10.58 -18.39
C GLN A 69 6.17 -10.96 -19.16
N GLU A 70 6.96 -9.97 -19.60
CA GLU A 70 8.24 -10.19 -20.30
C GLU A 70 9.35 -10.75 -19.38
N SER A 71 9.17 -10.66 -18.06
CA SER A 71 10.18 -11.07 -17.05
C SER A 71 9.86 -12.41 -16.37
N SER A 72 8.73 -13.04 -16.73
CA SER A 72 8.25 -14.33 -16.20
C SER A 72 8.52 -15.46 -17.19
#